data_AF-A0A151RP14-F1
#
_entry.id   AF-A0A151RP14-F1
#
_cell.length_a   1.000
_cell.length_b   1.000
_cell.length_c   1.000
_cell.angle_alpha   90.00
_cell.angle_beta   90.00
_cell.angle_gamma   90.00
#
_symmetry.space_group_name_H-M   'P 1'
#
loop_
_entity.id
_entity.type
_entity.pdbx_description
1 polymer ?
#
loop_
_entity_poly.entity_id
_entity_poly.type
_entity_poly.pdbx_seq_one_letter_code
_entity_poly.pdbx_strand_id
1 'polypeptide(L)'
;MARERLREISLWGVPLMPSKAHEGTDVVLRKFLKAKDYKVNEAFDMLQKTLIWRRENDIDRIIDDQDLAAEFGNAGYLCSRDREGRPVCYHVCGVFKDRLFYKKTFGTHLKGDKFLRWRIQLMEKAIQKLNFRQGGVDSILQVFDLKSTPIHGTKEINSLSKRTLFLFQNYYPELVHKNIIVYAPFWFYTSQVLFSRFMNQRNKKKFILARPHKVTQTLLKSIAAEHLPCEYGGLRRNNDDDFSPSVKAQELKIKGSTVSRVEFPVKELGVTLTWDATVVGWDVTYKEEFIPDDEGSYSVLLQNQNVEGSSTRNSFYISEPGKIVITVENGTYKKKKMYYRSKARTTVPMYILLS
;
A
#
# COMPACT_ATOMS: atom_id res chain seq x y z
N MET A 1 -38.26 24.59 8.15
CA MET A 1 -36.97 24.13 8.73
C MET A 1 -36.75 22.61 8.71
N ALA A 2 -37.62 21.73 9.25
CA ALA A 2 -37.39 20.27 9.18
C ALA A 2 -37.47 19.67 7.75
N ARG A 3 -38.34 20.25 6.89
CA ARG A 3 -38.54 19.83 5.49
C ARG A 3 -37.37 20.21 4.55
N GLU A 4 -36.56 21.21 4.90
CA GLU A 4 -35.39 21.61 4.10
C GLU A 4 -34.18 20.73 4.37
N ARG A 5 -34.00 20.21 5.60
CA ARG A 5 -32.90 19.29 5.93
C ARG A 5 -33.00 17.91 5.29
N LEU A 6 -34.18 17.48 4.85
CA LEU A 6 -34.36 16.22 4.12
C LEU A 6 -33.83 16.28 2.67
N ARG A 7 -33.50 17.48 2.16
CA ARG A 7 -33.15 17.67 0.73
C ARG A 7 -31.73 17.24 0.36
N GLU A 8 -30.86 16.96 1.33
CA GLU A 8 -29.42 16.72 1.05
C GLU A 8 -28.81 15.61 1.90
N ILE A 9 -29.50 14.47 2.05
CA ILE A 9 -28.86 13.28 2.61
C ILE A 9 -27.85 12.76 1.59
N SER A 10 -26.57 12.80 1.96
CA SER A 10 -25.47 12.23 1.19
C SER A 10 -24.66 11.27 2.05
N LEU A 11 -23.99 10.33 1.39
CA LEU A 11 -23.04 9.42 2.02
C LEU A 11 -21.81 9.30 1.12
N TRP A 12 -20.63 9.56 1.69
CA TRP A 12 -19.36 9.55 0.97
C TRP A 12 -19.35 10.45 -0.29
N GLY A 13 -19.99 11.62 -0.19
CA GLY A 13 -20.13 12.59 -1.29
C GLY A 13 -21.20 12.24 -2.33
N VAL A 14 -21.96 11.15 -2.15
CA VAL A 14 -23.02 10.72 -3.06
C VAL A 14 -24.39 11.08 -2.50
N PRO A 15 -25.20 11.88 -3.20
CA PRO A 15 -26.60 12.13 -2.82
C PRO A 15 -27.41 10.83 -2.85
N LEU A 16 -28.23 10.59 -1.83
CA LEU A 16 -29.04 9.37 -1.73
C LEU A 16 -30.50 9.55 -2.17
N MET A 17 -30.96 10.79 -2.35
CA MET A 17 -32.34 11.07 -2.74
C MET A 17 -32.54 10.85 -4.25
N PRO A 18 -33.60 10.13 -4.68
CA PRO A 18 -33.88 9.89 -6.10
C PRO A 18 -33.99 11.16 -6.94
N SER A 19 -34.45 12.26 -6.33
CA SER A 19 -34.58 13.57 -6.99
C SER A 19 -33.27 14.17 -7.49
N LYS A 20 -32.12 13.68 -7.01
CA LYS A 20 -30.79 14.14 -7.45
C LYS A 20 -30.22 13.31 -8.60
N ALA A 21 -30.81 12.15 -8.92
CA ALA A 21 -30.44 11.27 -10.03
C ALA A 21 -28.93 11.05 -10.23
N HIS A 22 -28.17 10.91 -9.13
CA HIS A 22 -26.72 10.83 -9.19
C HIS A 22 -26.26 9.41 -9.57
N GLU A 23 -25.37 9.29 -10.55
CA GLU A 23 -24.89 7.99 -11.08
C GLU A 23 -24.29 7.07 -10.01
N GLY A 24 -23.75 7.65 -8.93
CA GLY A 24 -23.16 6.89 -7.83
C GLY A 24 -24.13 6.38 -6.78
N THR A 25 -25.39 6.83 -6.78
CA THR A 25 -26.39 6.43 -5.77
C THR A 25 -26.58 4.92 -5.77
N ASP A 26 -26.73 4.31 -6.94
CA ASP A 26 -26.90 2.86 -7.08
C ASP A 26 -25.68 2.08 -6.60
N VAL A 27 -24.46 2.60 -6.83
CA VAL A 27 -23.23 1.95 -6.38
C VAL A 27 -23.17 1.93 -4.86
N VAL A 28 -23.49 3.05 -4.20
CA VAL A 28 -23.52 3.13 -2.74
C VAL A 28 -24.62 2.25 -2.16
N LEU A 29 -25.86 2.34 -2.65
CA LEU A 29 -26.97 1.52 -2.14
C LEU A 29 -26.72 0.02 -2.34
N ARG A 30 -26.12 -0.37 -3.47
CA ARG A 30 -25.75 -1.77 -3.73
C ARG A 30 -24.74 -2.32 -2.72
N LYS A 31 -23.90 -1.49 -2.11
CA LYS A 31 -22.99 -1.93 -1.04
C LYS A 31 -23.75 -2.38 0.21
N PHE A 32 -24.77 -1.64 0.61
CA PHE A 32 -25.65 -2.02 1.73
C PHE A 32 -26.44 -3.29 1.42
N LEU A 33 -27.02 -3.38 0.21
CA LEU A 33 -27.70 -4.60 -0.24
C LEU A 33 -26.76 -5.81 -0.21
N LYS A 34 -25.56 -5.70 -0.80
CA LYS A 34 -24.56 -6.77 -0.77
C LYS A 34 -24.15 -7.17 0.64
N ALA A 35 -24.02 -6.21 1.57
CA ALA A 35 -23.65 -6.49 2.95
C ALA A 35 -24.72 -7.27 3.73
N LYS A 36 -25.99 -7.19 3.29
CA LYS A 36 -27.15 -7.86 3.89
C LYS A 36 -27.78 -8.90 2.96
N ASP A 37 -26.98 -9.45 2.04
CA ASP A 37 -27.39 -10.49 1.09
C ASP A 37 -28.70 -10.17 0.36
N TYR A 38 -28.83 -8.91 -0.06
CA TYR A 38 -29.96 -8.32 -0.80
C TYR A 38 -31.30 -8.32 -0.05
N LYS A 39 -31.31 -8.51 1.27
CA LYS A 39 -32.50 -8.29 2.10
C LYS A 39 -32.74 -6.80 2.29
N VAL A 40 -33.70 -6.27 1.54
CA VAL A 40 -33.96 -4.82 1.42
C VAL A 40 -34.17 -4.15 2.79
N ASN A 41 -35.01 -4.71 3.65
CA ASN A 41 -35.31 -4.12 4.96
C ASN A 41 -34.07 -4.07 5.88
N GLU A 42 -33.27 -5.13 5.91
CA GLU A 42 -32.03 -5.17 6.71
C GLU A 42 -30.97 -4.20 6.15
N ALA A 43 -30.88 -4.07 4.82
CA ALA A 43 -29.98 -3.13 4.17
C ALA A 43 -30.37 -1.67 4.45
N PHE A 44 -31.67 -1.38 4.42
CA PHE A 44 -32.21 -0.06 4.73
C PHE A 44 -31.98 0.31 6.20
N ASP A 45 -32.25 -0.60 7.14
CA ASP A 45 -31.95 -0.40 8.57
C ASP A 45 -30.45 -0.12 8.80
N MET A 46 -29.57 -0.88 8.14
CA MET A 46 -28.12 -0.64 8.20
C MET A 46 -27.74 0.74 7.66
N LEU A 47 -28.35 1.19 6.56
CA LEU A 47 -28.12 2.51 5.99
C LEU A 47 -28.57 3.61 6.98
N GLN A 48 -29.76 3.49 7.56
CA GLN A 48 -30.25 4.44 8.56
C GLN A 48 -29.33 4.52 9.77
N LYS A 49 -28.93 3.37 10.33
CA LYS A 49 -27.98 3.29 11.45
C LYS A 49 -26.64 3.93 11.10
N THR A 50 -26.15 3.74 9.88
CA THR A 50 -24.91 4.36 9.42
C THR A 50 -25.03 5.88 9.38
N LEU A 51 -26.12 6.42 8.80
CA LEU A 51 -26.34 7.87 8.72
C LEU A 51 -26.48 8.52 10.10
N ILE A 52 -27.19 7.87 11.02
CA ILE A 52 -27.34 8.32 12.41
C ILE A 52 -25.98 8.30 13.12
N TRP A 53 -25.27 7.17 13.07
CA TRP A 53 -23.96 7.02 13.72
C TRP A 53 -22.96 8.05 13.23
N ARG A 54 -22.90 8.31 11.91
CA ARG A 54 -22.02 9.34 11.33
C ARG A 54 -22.28 10.71 11.92
N ARG A 55 -23.55 11.08 12.08
CA ARG A 55 -23.95 12.38 12.65
C ARG A 55 -23.61 12.47 14.13
N GLU A 56 -23.93 11.44 14.91
CA GLU A 56 -23.68 11.40 16.35
C GLU A 56 -22.17 11.43 16.70
N ASN A 57 -21.33 10.91 15.81
CA ASN A 57 -19.88 10.82 16.04
C ASN A 57 -19.08 11.89 15.30
N ASP A 58 -19.75 12.83 14.62
CA ASP A 58 -19.15 13.90 13.80
C ASP A 58 -18.12 13.35 12.80
N ILE A 59 -18.51 12.33 12.05
CA ILE A 59 -17.61 11.64 11.11
C ILE A 59 -17.33 12.48 9.87
N ASP A 60 -18.28 13.31 9.44
CA ASP A 60 -18.11 14.09 8.21
C ASP A 60 -17.02 15.17 8.33
N ARG A 61 -16.70 15.61 9.56
CA ARG A 61 -15.62 16.57 9.87
C ARG A 61 -14.33 15.92 10.36
N ILE A 62 -14.29 14.59 10.48
CA ILE A 62 -13.16 13.89 11.09
C ILE A 62 -11.86 14.09 10.33
N ILE A 63 -11.92 14.37 9.03
CA ILE A 63 -10.75 14.54 8.15
C ILE A 63 -9.97 15.81 8.49
N ASP A 64 -10.66 16.83 9.02
CA ASP A 64 -10.11 18.14 9.36
C ASP A 64 -9.35 18.14 10.70
N ASP A 65 -9.48 17.06 11.49
CA ASP A 65 -8.79 16.86 12.77
C ASP A 65 -7.30 16.55 12.54
N GLN A 66 -6.45 17.58 12.58
CA GLN A 66 -5.01 17.45 12.38
C GLN A 66 -4.31 16.78 13.57
N ASP A 67 -4.87 16.89 14.77
CA ASP A 67 -4.29 16.33 16.00
C ASP A 67 -4.21 14.80 15.91
N LEU A 68 -5.27 14.16 15.40
CA LEU A 68 -5.26 12.71 15.20
C LEU A 68 -4.14 12.26 14.25
N ALA A 69 -3.91 13.01 13.18
CA ALA A 69 -2.87 12.68 12.19
C ALA A 69 -1.46 12.85 12.78
N ALA A 70 -1.21 13.95 13.49
CA ALA A 70 0.05 14.19 14.18
C ALA A 70 0.33 13.13 15.26
N GLU A 71 -0.72 12.68 15.95
CA GLU A 71 -0.56 11.77 17.08
C GLU A 71 -0.32 10.31 16.72
N PHE A 72 -0.89 9.84 15.61
CA PHE A 72 -0.93 8.42 15.24
C PHE A 72 -0.48 8.13 13.80
N GLY A 73 -0.02 9.13 13.03
CA GLY A 73 0.37 8.97 11.62
C GLY A 73 1.39 7.87 11.34
N ASN A 74 2.23 7.53 12.32
CA ASN A 74 3.21 6.44 12.18
C ASN A 74 2.55 5.04 12.20
N ALA A 75 1.32 4.90 12.70
CA ALA A 75 0.61 3.61 12.76
C ALA A 75 -0.06 3.23 11.44
N GLY A 76 -0.08 4.12 10.45
CA GLY A 76 -0.65 3.81 9.15
C GLY A 76 -0.79 5.02 8.25
N TYR A 77 -0.79 4.75 6.95
CA TYR A 77 -0.72 5.78 5.94
C TYR A 77 -1.39 5.32 4.64
N LEU A 78 -1.83 6.28 3.82
CA LEU A 78 -2.29 6.02 2.47
C LEU A 78 -1.13 6.26 1.50
N CYS A 79 -0.71 5.20 0.83
CA CYS A 79 0.36 5.28 -0.14
C CYS A 79 -0.06 4.45 -1.35
N SER A 80 0.15 5.00 -2.54
CA SER A 80 -0.03 4.28 -3.81
C SER A 80 -1.44 3.79 -4.15
N ARG A 81 -1.51 3.06 -5.26
CA ARG A 81 -2.71 2.43 -5.81
C ARG A 81 -2.39 0.98 -6.22
N ASP A 82 -3.37 0.11 -6.10
CA ASP A 82 -3.31 -1.24 -6.64
C ASP A 82 -3.39 -1.22 -8.18
N ARG A 83 -3.27 -2.39 -8.81
CA ARG A 83 -3.29 -2.53 -10.28
C ARG A 83 -4.59 -2.07 -10.93
N GLU A 84 -5.69 -2.04 -10.19
CA GLU A 84 -7.00 -1.55 -10.66
C GLU A 84 -7.29 -0.12 -10.18
N GLY A 85 -6.30 0.58 -9.62
CA GLY A 85 -6.42 1.97 -9.19
C GLY A 85 -6.98 2.18 -7.78
N ARG A 86 -7.25 1.11 -7.01
CA ARG A 86 -7.73 1.23 -5.61
C ARG A 86 -6.67 1.85 -4.74
N PRO A 87 -7.01 2.85 -3.90
CA PRO A 87 -6.06 3.36 -2.93
C PRO A 87 -5.60 2.23 -2.00
N VAL A 88 -4.30 2.22 -1.67
CA VAL A 88 -3.73 1.25 -0.73
C VAL A 88 -3.50 1.92 0.62
N CYS A 89 -4.05 1.31 1.67
CA CYS A 89 -3.93 1.75 3.05
C CYS A 89 -3.01 0.80 3.80
N TYR A 90 -1.91 1.30 4.34
CA TYR A 90 -0.96 0.55 5.13
C TYR A 90 -1.24 0.77 6.61
N HIS A 91 -1.25 -0.30 7.39
CA HIS A 91 -1.40 -0.29 8.85
C HIS A 91 -0.15 -0.93 9.46
N VAL A 92 0.66 -0.14 10.15
CA VAL A 92 1.94 -0.55 10.71
C VAL A 92 1.77 -0.84 12.19
N CYS A 93 1.71 -2.12 12.57
CA CYS A 93 1.53 -2.53 13.96
C CYS A 93 2.84 -2.53 14.77
N GLY A 94 3.99 -2.44 14.11
CA GLY A 94 5.30 -2.37 14.76
C GLY A 94 5.47 -1.17 15.69
N VAL A 95 4.69 -0.10 15.50
CA VAL A 95 4.69 1.09 16.37
C VAL A 95 4.34 0.77 17.82
N PHE A 96 3.60 -0.31 18.07
CA PHE A 96 3.23 -0.72 19.43
C PHE A 96 4.40 -1.29 20.23
N LYS A 97 5.56 -1.54 19.60
CA LYS A 97 6.80 -1.86 20.32
C LYS A 97 7.28 -0.67 21.16
N ASP A 98 7.01 0.56 20.72
CA ASP A 98 7.29 1.74 21.50
C ASP A 98 6.33 1.84 22.70
N ARG A 99 6.89 1.89 23.91
CA ARG A 99 6.10 1.87 25.15
C ARG A 99 5.22 3.11 25.30
N LEU A 100 5.68 4.28 24.83
CA LEU A 100 4.93 5.52 24.91
C LEU A 100 3.72 5.45 23.98
N PHE A 101 3.92 5.01 22.73
CA PHE A 101 2.86 4.80 21.75
C PHE A 101 1.86 3.72 22.20
N TYR A 102 2.35 2.62 22.77
CA TYR A 102 1.51 1.58 23.36
C TYR A 102 0.63 2.15 24.48
N LYS A 103 1.21 2.85 25.47
CA LYS A 103 0.45 3.47 26.58
C LYS A 103 -0.47 4.59 26.10
N LYS A 104 -0.11 5.29 25.03
CA LYS A 104 -0.96 6.30 24.37
C LYS A 104 -2.17 5.69 23.67
N THR A 105 -2.05 4.44 23.20
CA THR A 105 -3.13 3.73 22.50
C THR A 105 -3.98 2.88 23.45
N PHE A 106 -3.36 2.12 24.35
CA PHE A 106 -4.02 1.09 25.17
C PHE A 106 -4.08 1.43 26.66
N GLY A 107 -3.52 2.58 27.08
CA GLY A 107 -3.41 2.90 28.51
C GLY A 107 -4.76 3.16 29.21
N THR A 108 -5.79 3.57 28.48
CA THR A 108 -7.16 3.76 28.99
C THR A 108 -8.18 3.49 27.88
N HIS A 109 -9.46 3.29 28.24
CA HIS A 109 -10.54 3.17 27.26
C HIS A 109 -10.63 4.40 26.34
N LEU A 110 -10.56 5.61 26.89
CA LEU A 110 -10.61 6.87 26.13
C LEU A 110 -9.49 6.96 25.09
N LYS A 111 -8.28 6.48 25.43
CA LYS A 111 -7.14 6.42 24.52
C LYS A 111 -7.35 5.44 23.37
N GLY A 112 -7.92 4.27 23.67
CA GLY A 112 -8.30 3.29 22.66
C GLY A 112 -9.36 3.84 21.69
N ASP A 113 -10.30 4.63 22.22
CA ASP A 113 -11.35 5.28 21.43
C ASP A 113 -10.77 6.38 20.53
N LYS A 114 -9.78 7.15 21.02
CA LYS A 114 -9.05 8.13 20.22
C LYS A 114 -8.29 7.46 19.06
N PHE A 115 -7.62 6.33 19.32
CA PHE A 115 -6.97 5.57 18.26
C PHE A 115 -7.97 4.98 17.25
N LEU A 116 -9.11 4.49 17.72
CA LEU A 116 -10.18 4.02 16.85
C LEU A 116 -10.72 5.16 15.98
N ARG A 117 -10.88 6.36 16.55
CA ARG A 117 -11.26 7.57 15.82
C ARG A 117 -10.24 7.92 14.73
N TRP A 118 -8.94 7.84 15.03
CA TRP A 118 -7.91 7.99 14.00
C TRP A 118 -7.99 6.93 12.89
N ARG A 119 -8.27 5.65 13.22
CA ARG A 119 -8.47 4.61 12.18
C ARG A 119 -9.65 4.92 11.27
N ILE A 120 -10.71 5.49 11.82
CA ILE A 120 -11.86 5.95 11.04
C ILE A 120 -11.43 7.11 10.12
N GLN A 121 -10.67 8.07 10.64
CA GLN A 121 -10.15 9.17 9.83
C GLN A 121 -9.31 8.66 8.64
N LEU A 122 -8.43 7.68 8.87
CA LEU A 122 -7.62 7.08 7.81
C LEU A 122 -8.50 6.40 6.74
N MET A 123 -9.58 5.72 7.16
CA MET A 123 -10.56 5.14 6.25
C MET A 123 -11.33 6.22 5.46
N GLU A 124 -11.79 7.29 6.09
CA GLU A 124 -12.48 8.41 5.43
C GLU A 124 -11.57 9.13 4.42
N LYS A 125 -10.29 9.35 4.76
CA LYS A 125 -9.27 9.85 3.81
C LYS A 125 -9.09 8.92 2.60
N ALA A 126 -9.22 7.60 2.79
CA ALA A 126 -9.17 6.64 1.70
C ALA A 126 -10.43 6.70 0.83
N ILE A 127 -11.60 6.89 1.45
CA ILE A 127 -12.90 7.01 0.77
C ILE A 127 -12.94 8.25 -0.12
N GLN A 128 -12.35 9.37 0.28
CA GLN A 128 -12.22 10.56 -0.58
C GLN A 128 -11.47 10.29 -1.91
N LYS A 129 -10.68 9.21 -2.00
CA LYS A 129 -9.95 8.81 -3.21
C LYS A 129 -10.74 7.81 -4.08
N LEU A 130 -11.95 7.44 -3.67
CA LEU A 130 -12.84 6.54 -4.39
C LEU A 130 -13.71 7.30 -5.40
N ASN A 131 -14.20 6.57 -6.39
CA ASN A 131 -15.14 7.05 -7.38
C ASN A 131 -16.31 6.07 -7.44
N PHE A 132 -17.48 6.50 -6.97
CA PHE A 132 -18.68 5.67 -6.93
C PHE A 132 -19.49 5.68 -8.23
N ARG A 133 -18.97 6.20 -9.35
CA ARG A 133 -19.61 6.01 -10.66
C ARG A 133 -19.56 4.53 -11.09
N GLN A 134 -20.41 4.14 -12.03
CA GLN A 134 -20.40 2.78 -12.57
C GLN A 134 -19.04 2.45 -13.19
N GLY A 135 -18.45 1.31 -12.81
CA GLY A 135 -17.09 0.93 -13.23
C GLY A 135 -15.96 1.68 -12.51
N GLY A 136 -16.29 2.62 -11.62
CA GLY A 136 -15.33 3.37 -10.82
C GLY A 136 -14.67 2.55 -9.72
N VAL A 137 -13.57 3.11 -9.19
CA VAL A 137 -12.81 2.55 -8.07
C VAL A 137 -13.59 2.80 -6.78
N ASP A 138 -14.36 1.83 -6.33
CA ASP A 138 -15.31 1.96 -5.22
C ASP A 138 -14.87 1.27 -3.92
N SER A 139 -13.63 0.78 -3.87
CA SER A 139 -13.11 -0.04 -2.75
C SER A 139 -11.61 0.17 -2.52
N ILE A 140 -11.15 -0.23 -1.34
CA ILE A 140 -9.81 0.04 -0.79
C ILE A 140 -9.07 -1.29 -0.58
N LEU A 141 -7.78 -1.31 -0.88
CA LEU A 141 -6.87 -2.40 -0.50
C LEU A 141 -6.20 -2.05 0.84
N GLN A 142 -6.27 -2.93 1.83
CA GLN A 142 -5.59 -2.74 3.11
C GLN A 142 -4.41 -3.70 3.24
N VAL A 143 -3.26 -3.18 3.66
CA VAL A 143 -2.06 -3.94 4.00
C VAL A 143 -1.79 -3.79 5.49
N PHE A 144 -1.83 -4.89 6.23
CA PHE A 144 -1.51 -4.93 7.65
C PHE A 144 -0.10 -5.47 7.83
N ASP A 145 0.81 -4.60 8.24
CA ASP A 145 2.17 -4.95 8.57
C ASP A 145 2.32 -5.26 10.06
N LEU A 146 2.52 -6.54 10.36
CA LEU A 146 2.67 -7.03 11.72
C LEU A 146 4.13 -7.21 12.12
N LYS A 147 5.09 -6.76 11.30
CA LYS A 147 6.51 -6.82 11.61
C LYS A 147 6.78 -6.15 12.95
N SER A 148 7.54 -6.84 13.80
CA SER A 148 7.95 -6.36 15.12
C SER A 148 6.80 -6.01 16.08
N THR A 149 5.58 -6.52 15.86
CA THR A 149 4.46 -6.36 16.80
C THR A 149 4.78 -7.06 18.12
N PRO A 150 4.63 -6.41 19.29
CA PRO A 150 4.97 -7.00 20.58
C PRO A 150 4.05 -8.18 20.92
N ILE A 151 4.63 -9.20 21.54
CA ILE A 151 3.88 -10.37 22.06
C ILE A 151 3.12 -9.99 23.33
N HIS A 152 3.73 -9.14 24.17
CA HIS A 152 3.06 -8.51 25.30
C HIS A 152 2.06 -7.47 24.77
N GLY A 153 0.80 -7.54 25.22
CA GLY A 153 -0.26 -6.64 24.74
C GLY A 153 -1.15 -7.21 23.63
N THR A 154 -0.98 -8.49 23.28
CA THR A 154 -1.80 -9.16 22.26
C THR A 154 -3.29 -9.18 22.60
N LYS A 155 -3.68 -9.19 23.88
CA LYS A 155 -5.09 -9.12 24.29
C LYS A 155 -5.71 -7.77 23.93
N GLU A 156 -5.00 -6.68 24.20
CA GLU A 156 -5.42 -5.31 23.92
C GLU A 156 -5.48 -5.05 22.42
N ILE A 157 -4.46 -5.51 21.68
CA ILE A 157 -4.43 -5.45 20.20
C ILE A 157 -5.61 -6.24 19.61
N ASN A 158 -5.87 -7.46 20.10
CA ASN A 158 -6.99 -8.28 19.64
C ASN A 158 -8.34 -7.65 19.98
N SER A 159 -8.47 -7.07 21.17
CA SER A 159 -9.68 -6.35 21.60
C SER A 159 -9.97 -5.16 20.69
N LEU A 160 -8.97 -4.30 20.46
CA LEU A 160 -9.10 -3.16 19.56
C LEU A 160 -9.37 -3.59 18.12
N SER A 161 -8.72 -4.63 17.64
CA SER A 161 -8.95 -5.20 16.31
C SER A 161 -10.39 -5.69 16.16
N LYS A 162 -10.95 -6.35 17.20
CA LYS A 162 -12.32 -6.84 17.23
C LYS A 162 -13.31 -5.68 17.18
N ARG A 163 -13.11 -4.65 18.01
CA ARG A 163 -13.92 -3.41 18.00
C ARG A 163 -13.88 -2.75 16.62
N THR A 164 -12.70 -2.64 16.03
CA THR A 164 -12.54 -2.03 14.71
C THR A 164 -13.24 -2.83 13.61
N LEU A 165 -13.15 -4.16 13.64
CA LEU A 165 -13.84 -5.03 12.69
C LEU A 165 -15.35 -4.81 12.76
N PHE A 166 -15.95 -4.83 13.95
CA PHE A 166 -17.39 -4.61 14.11
C PHE A 166 -17.81 -3.23 13.61
N LEU A 167 -17.04 -2.20 13.93
CA LEU A 167 -17.31 -0.84 13.47
C LEU A 167 -17.34 -0.77 11.94
N PHE A 168 -16.31 -1.29 11.28
CA PHE A 168 -16.25 -1.26 9.81
C PHE A 168 -17.29 -2.18 9.16
N GLN A 169 -17.62 -3.32 9.76
CA GLN A 169 -18.70 -4.19 9.27
C GLN A 169 -20.07 -3.53 9.35
N ASN A 170 -20.33 -2.72 10.38
CA ASN A 170 -21.64 -2.11 10.60
C ASN A 170 -21.84 -0.80 9.85
N TYR A 171 -20.78 -0.01 9.64
CA TYR A 171 -20.90 1.35 9.11
C TYR A 171 -20.15 1.61 7.80
N TYR A 172 -19.32 0.66 7.34
CA TYR A 172 -18.51 0.79 6.12
C TYR A 172 -18.69 -0.42 5.19
N PRO A 173 -19.94 -0.76 4.81
CA PRO A 173 -20.23 -1.96 4.04
C PRO A 173 -19.53 -1.96 2.68
N GLU A 174 -18.93 -3.09 2.32
CA GLU A 174 -18.37 -3.35 0.98
C GLU A 174 -17.42 -2.25 0.45
N LEU A 175 -16.70 -1.56 1.33
CA LEU A 175 -15.64 -0.59 0.99
C LEU A 175 -14.25 -1.21 0.98
N VAL A 176 -14.05 -2.36 1.60
CA VAL A 176 -12.76 -3.06 1.59
C VAL A 176 -12.77 -4.15 0.51
N HIS A 177 -11.82 -4.07 -0.42
CA HIS A 177 -11.57 -5.08 -1.45
C HIS A 177 -10.90 -6.31 -0.84
N LYS A 178 -9.71 -6.12 -0.25
CA LYS A 178 -8.90 -7.15 0.41
C LYS A 178 -8.12 -6.58 1.58
N ASN A 179 -7.83 -7.45 2.55
CA ASN A 179 -6.94 -7.23 3.68
C ASN A 179 -5.74 -8.19 3.51
N ILE A 180 -4.58 -7.67 3.15
CA ILE A 180 -3.33 -8.45 3.03
C ILE A 180 -2.55 -8.28 4.32
N ILE A 181 -2.33 -9.37 5.04
CA ILE A 181 -1.54 -9.39 6.28
C ILE A 181 -0.14 -9.86 5.94
N VAL A 182 0.88 -9.09 6.33
CA VAL A 182 2.28 -9.36 6.05
C VAL A 182 3.09 -9.43 7.34
N TYR A 183 4.17 -10.21 7.31
CA TYR A 183 5.08 -10.39 8.46
C TYR A 183 4.38 -10.80 9.76
N ALA A 184 3.32 -11.61 9.66
CA ALA A 184 2.56 -12.05 10.82
C ALA A 184 3.40 -12.95 11.76
N PRO A 185 3.49 -12.61 13.05
CA PRO A 185 4.15 -13.45 14.07
C PRO A 185 3.34 -14.72 14.38
N PHE A 186 3.97 -15.70 15.02
CA PHE A 186 3.33 -17.00 15.28
C PHE A 186 2.04 -16.92 16.13
N TRP A 187 1.96 -15.98 17.08
CA TRP A 187 0.75 -15.78 17.88
C TRP A 187 -0.44 -15.25 17.06
N PHE A 188 -0.20 -14.66 15.87
CA PHE A 188 -1.28 -14.17 15.02
C PHE A 188 -2.15 -15.32 14.51
N TYR A 189 -1.57 -16.49 14.25
CA TYR A 189 -2.31 -17.65 13.74
C TYR A 189 -3.40 -18.12 14.72
N THR A 190 -3.13 -18.08 16.03
CA THR A 190 -4.15 -18.41 17.05
C THR A 190 -5.21 -17.31 17.15
N SER A 191 -4.79 -16.05 17.06
CA SER A 191 -5.70 -14.89 17.06
C SER A 191 -6.62 -14.90 15.83
N GLN A 192 -6.12 -15.28 14.66
CA GLN A 192 -6.90 -15.36 13.42
C GLN A 192 -8.04 -16.38 13.51
N VAL A 193 -7.80 -17.53 14.14
CA VAL A 193 -8.85 -18.55 14.35
C VAL A 193 -9.99 -17.98 15.18
N LEU A 194 -9.67 -17.30 16.29
CA LEU A 194 -10.66 -16.62 17.13
C LEU A 194 -11.38 -15.51 16.38
N PHE A 195 -10.63 -14.68 15.66
CA PHE A 195 -11.14 -13.55 14.89
C PHE A 195 -12.08 -13.99 13.75
N SER A 196 -11.79 -15.13 13.14
CA SER A 196 -12.59 -15.69 12.05
C SER A 196 -14.03 -16.03 12.47
N ARG A 197 -14.28 -16.32 13.75
CA ARG A 197 -15.64 -16.62 14.24
C ARG A 197 -16.57 -15.41 14.17
N PHE A 198 -16.02 -14.20 14.17
CA PHE A 198 -16.76 -12.95 14.09
C PHE A 198 -16.92 -12.42 12.65
N MET A 199 -16.55 -13.22 11.65
CA MET A 199 -16.63 -12.83 10.24
C MET A 199 -17.54 -13.78 9.46
N ASN A 200 -18.44 -13.20 8.66
CA ASN A 200 -19.17 -13.97 7.65
C ASN A 200 -18.20 -14.51 6.57
N GLN A 201 -18.64 -15.52 5.80
CA GLN A 201 -17.79 -16.16 4.79
C GLN A 201 -17.28 -15.18 3.72
N ARG A 202 -18.10 -14.18 3.37
CA ARG A 202 -17.73 -13.09 2.44
C ARG A 202 -16.53 -12.31 2.95
N ASN A 203 -16.56 -11.87 4.21
CA ASN A 203 -15.48 -11.11 4.83
C ASN A 203 -14.23 -11.97 5.00
N LYS A 204 -14.36 -13.25 5.37
CA LYS A 204 -13.22 -14.18 5.46
C LYS A 204 -12.42 -14.27 4.15
N LYS A 205 -13.11 -14.35 3.00
CA LYS A 205 -12.46 -14.41 1.67
C LYS A 205 -11.66 -13.16 1.31
N LYS A 206 -11.89 -12.03 1.99
CA LYS A 206 -11.14 -10.78 1.78
C LYS A 206 -9.79 -10.79 2.50
N PHE A 207 -9.53 -11.70 3.44
CA PHE A 207 -8.26 -11.76 4.16
C PHE A 207 -7.26 -12.69 3.46
N ILE A 208 -6.07 -12.17 3.19
CA ILE A 208 -4.94 -12.90 2.61
C ILE A 208 -3.78 -12.82 3.59
N LEU A 209 -3.35 -13.97 4.11
CA LEU A 209 -2.17 -14.05 4.95
C LEU A 209 -0.94 -14.38 4.09
N ALA A 210 -0.01 -13.44 3.97
CA ALA A 210 1.25 -13.66 3.27
C ALA A 210 2.26 -14.36 4.19
N ARG A 211 2.85 -15.46 3.72
CA ARG A 211 3.99 -16.09 4.41
C ARG A 211 5.19 -15.13 4.37
N PRO A 212 6.04 -15.05 5.42
CA PRO A 212 7.15 -14.09 5.48
C PRO A 212 8.03 -14.06 4.22
N HIS A 213 8.48 -15.21 3.72
CA HIS A 213 9.31 -15.32 2.50
C HIS A 213 8.55 -15.09 1.18
N LYS A 214 7.23 -14.86 1.22
CA LYS A 214 6.38 -14.58 0.05
C LYS A 214 5.66 -13.24 0.14
N VAL A 215 6.02 -12.37 1.09
CA VAL A 215 5.36 -11.06 1.29
C VAL A 215 5.38 -10.25 0.00
N THR A 216 6.58 -9.95 -0.53
CA THR A 216 6.74 -9.20 -1.78
C THR A 216 6.00 -9.84 -2.95
N GLN A 217 6.14 -11.16 -3.12
CA GLN A 217 5.44 -11.89 -4.17
C GLN A 217 3.91 -11.79 -4.05
N THR A 218 3.38 -11.79 -2.83
CA THR A 218 1.93 -11.70 -2.57
C THR A 218 1.42 -10.29 -2.85
N LEU A 219 2.15 -9.26 -2.41
CA LEU A 219 1.77 -7.87 -2.65
C LEU A 219 1.83 -7.52 -4.14
N LEU A 220 2.85 -7.99 -4.87
CA LEU A 220 3.02 -7.73 -6.30
C LEU A 220 1.92 -8.34 -7.20
N LYS A 221 1.15 -9.30 -6.68
CA LYS A 221 -0.06 -9.80 -7.36
C LYS A 221 -1.17 -8.75 -7.41
N SER A 222 -1.22 -7.84 -6.43
CA SER A 222 -2.27 -6.80 -6.34
C SER A 222 -1.74 -5.41 -6.66
N ILE A 223 -0.48 -5.12 -6.34
CA ILE A 223 0.14 -3.79 -6.46
C ILE A 223 1.27 -3.88 -7.51
N ALA A 224 1.36 -2.91 -8.42
CA ALA A 224 2.47 -2.84 -9.39
C ALA A 224 3.80 -2.50 -8.69
N ALA A 225 4.95 -2.88 -9.25
CA ALA A 225 6.25 -2.71 -8.58
C ALA A 225 6.60 -1.24 -8.34
N GLU A 226 6.31 -0.36 -9.30
CA GLU A 226 6.43 1.11 -9.23
C GLU A 226 5.48 1.77 -8.22
N HIS A 227 4.46 1.05 -7.75
CA HIS A 227 3.50 1.52 -6.74
C HIS A 227 3.73 0.90 -5.37
N LEU A 228 4.41 -0.25 -5.29
CA LEU A 228 4.71 -0.91 -4.03
C LEU A 228 5.90 -0.23 -3.33
N PRO A 229 5.80 0.16 -2.04
CA PRO A 229 6.93 0.72 -1.30
C PRO A 229 8.16 -0.19 -1.26
N CYS A 230 9.36 0.40 -1.26
CA CYS A 230 10.62 -0.35 -1.21
C CYS A 230 10.76 -1.24 0.03
N GLU A 231 10.20 -0.84 1.18
CA GLU A 231 10.16 -1.63 2.41
C GLU A 231 9.40 -2.96 2.28
N TYR A 232 8.57 -3.10 1.24
CA TYR A 232 7.85 -4.31 0.89
C TYR A 232 8.42 -5.02 -0.36
N GLY A 233 9.59 -4.60 -0.84
CA GLY A 233 10.26 -5.14 -2.03
C GLY A 233 9.68 -4.62 -3.35
N GLY A 234 9.08 -3.43 -3.35
CA GLY A 234 8.75 -2.68 -4.57
C GLY A 234 9.79 -1.61 -4.90
N LEU A 235 9.46 -0.69 -5.80
CA LEU A 235 10.34 0.36 -6.31
C LEU A 235 9.92 1.76 -5.87
N ARG A 236 8.78 1.90 -5.18
CA ARG A 236 8.27 3.21 -4.77
C ARG A 236 9.02 3.73 -3.55
N ARG A 237 9.58 4.94 -3.67
CA ARG A 237 10.17 5.72 -2.58
C ARG A 237 9.27 6.89 -2.20
N ASN A 238 9.39 7.35 -0.96
CA ASN A 238 8.70 8.55 -0.49
C ASN A 238 9.48 9.78 -0.99
N ASN A 239 8.77 10.83 -1.43
CA ASN A 239 9.34 12.07 -1.96
C ASN A 239 10.40 11.81 -3.06
N ASP A 240 10.03 11.01 -4.06
CA ASP A 240 10.93 10.56 -5.13
C ASP A 240 10.96 11.57 -6.28
N ASP A 241 12.05 12.35 -6.36
CA ASP A 241 12.25 13.31 -7.44
C ASP A 241 12.70 12.65 -8.74
N ASP A 242 13.25 11.43 -8.70
CA ASP A 242 13.82 10.75 -9.88
C ASP A 242 12.73 10.09 -10.72
N PHE A 243 11.81 9.39 -10.05
CA PHE A 243 10.79 8.59 -10.69
C PHE A 243 9.39 8.90 -10.16
N SER A 244 8.53 9.38 -11.07
CA SER A 244 7.11 9.43 -10.80
C SER A 244 6.49 8.03 -10.84
N PRO A 245 5.37 7.80 -10.13
CA PRO A 245 4.63 6.54 -10.21
C PRO A 245 4.08 6.22 -11.62
N SER A 246 4.10 7.16 -12.56
CA SER A 246 3.73 6.92 -13.96
C SER A 246 4.80 6.19 -14.77
N VAL A 247 6.06 6.19 -14.31
CA VAL A 247 7.14 5.43 -14.94
C VAL A 247 7.01 3.97 -14.54
N LYS A 248 6.49 3.16 -15.48
CA LYS A 248 6.23 1.74 -15.27
C LYS A 248 7.52 0.95 -15.13
N ALA A 249 7.50 -0.06 -14.26
CA ALA A 249 8.60 -1.00 -14.13
C ALA A 249 8.50 -2.12 -15.18
N GLN A 250 9.65 -2.54 -15.70
CA GLN A 250 9.78 -3.73 -16.53
C GLN A 250 9.98 -4.98 -15.66
N GLU A 251 9.55 -6.14 -16.15
CA GLU A 251 9.72 -7.44 -15.47
C GLU A 251 10.71 -8.31 -16.25
N LEU A 252 11.75 -8.80 -15.57
CA LEU A 252 12.62 -9.87 -16.04
C LEU A 252 12.34 -11.16 -15.26
N LYS A 253 12.10 -12.26 -15.98
CA LYS A 253 11.97 -13.60 -15.40
C LYS A 253 13.34 -14.28 -15.38
N ILE A 254 13.80 -14.65 -14.19
CA ILE A 254 15.11 -15.24 -13.97
C ILE A 254 14.91 -16.75 -13.74
N LYS A 255 15.47 -17.58 -14.63
CA LYS A 255 15.40 -19.04 -14.52
C LYS A 255 16.32 -19.51 -13.38
N GLY A 256 16.08 -20.72 -12.88
CA GLY A 256 16.96 -21.34 -11.89
C GLY A 256 18.29 -21.75 -12.52
N SER A 257 19.38 -21.68 -11.77
CA SER A 257 20.73 -22.04 -12.21
C SER A 257 21.17 -21.31 -13.49
N THR A 258 20.84 -20.02 -13.58
CA THR A 258 21.19 -19.18 -14.75
C THR A 258 21.66 -17.80 -14.33
N VAL A 259 22.43 -17.17 -15.21
CA VAL A 259 22.76 -15.75 -15.17
C VAL A 259 21.83 -15.01 -16.14
N SER A 260 21.19 -13.94 -15.69
CA SER A 260 20.36 -13.08 -16.51
C SER A 260 20.91 -11.65 -16.49
N ARG A 261 20.79 -10.94 -17.60
CA ARG A 261 21.30 -9.56 -17.75
C ARG A 261 20.20 -8.61 -18.22
N VAL A 262 20.28 -7.37 -17.75
CA VAL A 262 19.53 -6.22 -18.28
C VAL A 262 20.53 -5.18 -18.71
N GLU A 263 20.32 -4.59 -19.87
CA GLU A 263 21.20 -3.57 -20.43
C GLU A 263 20.42 -2.28 -20.63
N PHE A 264 21.00 -1.16 -20.21
CA PHE A 264 20.54 0.19 -20.49
C PHE A 264 21.57 0.88 -21.39
N PRO A 265 21.37 0.87 -22.73
CA PRO A 265 22.28 1.56 -23.63
C PRO A 265 22.13 3.08 -23.47
N VAL A 266 23.26 3.80 -23.45
CA VAL A 266 23.30 5.26 -23.36
C VAL A 266 24.32 5.82 -24.33
N LYS A 267 23.85 6.60 -25.31
CA LYS A 267 24.68 7.26 -26.33
C LYS A 267 24.87 8.75 -26.09
N GLU A 268 23.94 9.36 -25.36
CA GLU A 268 23.96 10.79 -25.08
C GLU A 268 24.96 11.06 -23.95
N LEU A 269 25.87 12.01 -24.19
CA LEU A 269 26.87 12.42 -23.21
C LEU A 269 26.33 13.55 -22.33
N GLY A 270 26.91 13.70 -21.14
CA GLY A 270 26.47 14.76 -20.22
C GLY A 270 25.12 14.46 -19.55
N VAL A 271 24.69 13.20 -19.54
CA VAL A 271 23.50 12.76 -18.81
C VAL A 271 23.90 11.92 -17.60
N THR A 272 23.10 11.97 -16.54
CA THR A 272 23.14 10.99 -15.48
C THR A 272 22.01 10.00 -15.72
N LEU A 273 22.36 8.72 -15.91
CA LEU A 273 21.38 7.65 -15.92
C LEU A 273 21.13 7.21 -14.48
N THR A 274 19.88 7.27 -14.05
CA THR A 274 19.43 6.73 -12.76
C THR A 274 18.56 5.50 -13.02
N TRP A 275 18.74 4.42 -12.25
CA TRP A 275 17.90 3.23 -12.32
C TRP A 275 17.49 2.72 -10.95
N ASP A 276 16.34 2.05 -10.94
CA ASP A 276 15.82 1.28 -9.82
C ASP A 276 15.76 -0.19 -10.20
N ALA A 277 16.13 -1.07 -9.27
CA ALA A 277 15.94 -2.50 -9.41
C ALA A 277 15.48 -3.14 -8.09
N THR A 278 14.76 -4.25 -8.19
CA THR A 278 14.48 -5.14 -7.06
C THR A 278 14.32 -6.57 -7.53
N VAL A 279 15.01 -7.51 -6.86
CA VAL A 279 14.91 -8.94 -7.14
C VAL A 279 14.02 -9.62 -6.11
N VAL A 280 12.96 -10.26 -6.59
CA VAL A 280 11.98 -10.98 -5.78
C VAL A 280 12.39 -12.44 -5.66
N GLY A 281 12.55 -12.89 -4.42
CA GLY A 281 12.89 -14.28 -4.09
C GLY A 281 14.29 -14.50 -3.53
N TRP A 282 15.00 -13.43 -3.15
CA TRP A 282 16.30 -13.35 -2.43
C TRP A 282 17.37 -14.30 -3.01
N ASP A 283 18.47 -14.60 -2.31
CA ASP A 283 19.47 -15.60 -2.68
C ASP A 283 19.93 -15.51 -4.14
N VAL A 284 20.37 -14.32 -4.55
CA VAL A 284 21.00 -14.05 -5.85
C VAL A 284 22.25 -13.21 -5.65
N THR A 285 23.20 -13.37 -6.56
CA THR A 285 24.30 -12.41 -6.72
C THR A 285 23.87 -11.35 -7.73
N TYR A 286 24.11 -10.09 -7.37
CA TYR A 286 23.67 -8.92 -8.12
C TYR A 286 24.86 -8.00 -8.37
N LYS A 287 25.10 -7.71 -9.65
CA LYS A 287 26.24 -6.93 -10.10
C LYS A 287 25.77 -5.84 -11.07
N GLU A 288 26.28 -4.63 -10.91
CA GLU A 288 26.03 -3.48 -11.78
C GLU A 288 27.36 -2.98 -12.33
N GLU A 289 27.43 -2.77 -13.64
CA GLU A 289 28.62 -2.29 -14.33
C GLU A 289 28.26 -1.26 -15.39
N PHE A 290 29.15 -0.30 -15.64
CA PHE A 290 29.17 0.45 -16.89
C PHE A 290 30.19 -0.19 -17.83
N ILE A 291 29.77 -0.49 -19.05
CA ILE A 291 30.60 -1.04 -20.11
C ILE A 291 30.62 0.01 -21.24
N PRO A 292 31.74 0.72 -21.44
CA PRO A 292 31.93 1.63 -22.56
C PRO A 292 31.78 0.90 -23.92
N ASP A 293 31.38 1.64 -24.95
CA ASP A 293 31.36 1.11 -26.33
C ASP A 293 32.78 0.99 -26.92
N ASP A 294 33.74 1.77 -26.41
CA ASP A 294 35.15 1.70 -26.80
C ASP A 294 35.83 0.46 -26.17
N GLU A 295 36.35 -0.43 -27.01
CA GLU A 295 37.05 -1.65 -26.58
C GLU A 295 38.35 -1.36 -25.81
N GLY A 296 38.91 -0.14 -25.96
CA GLY A 296 40.07 0.32 -25.21
C GLY A 296 39.77 0.80 -23.78
N SER A 297 38.51 1.09 -23.46
CA SER A 297 38.09 1.61 -22.16
C SER A 297 37.76 0.49 -21.16
N TYR A 298 38.06 0.71 -19.88
CA TYR A 298 37.80 -0.28 -18.83
C TYR A 298 36.34 -0.27 -18.39
N SER A 299 35.77 -1.46 -18.16
CA SER A 299 34.47 -1.58 -17.50
C SER A 299 34.54 -1.05 -16.06
N VAL A 300 33.58 -0.23 -15.67
CA VAL A 300 33.50 0.36 -14.33
C VAL A 300 32.53 -0.46 -13.48
N LEU A 301 33.04 -1.07 -12.42
CA LEU A 301 32.20 -1.76 -11.43
C LEU A 301 31.48 -0.74 -10.56
N LEU A 302 30.15 -0.74 -10.61
CA LEU A 302 29.31 0.20 -9.86
C LEU A 302 28.81 -0.42 -8.56
N GLN A 303 28.45 -1.70 -8.61
CA GLN A 303 27.97 -2.44 -7.45
C GLN A 303 28.21 -3.94 -7.62
N ASN A 304 28.56 -4.63 -6.54
CA ASN A 304 28.58 -6.08 -6.49
C ASN A 304 28.20 -6.56 -5.08
N GLN A 305 27.05 -7.22 -4.95
CA GLN A 305 26.55 -7.68 -3.66
C GLN A 305 25.67 -8.92 -3.79
N ASN A 306 25.60 -9.69 -2.71
CA ASN A 306 24.54 -10.68 -2.54
C ASN A 306 23.26 -9.97 -2.07
N VAL A 307 22.13 -10.18 -2.74
CA VAL A 307 20.89 -9.43 -2.44
C VAL A 307 20.06 -10.16 -1.40
N GLU A 308 19.96 -9.54 -0.23
CA GLU A 308 19.07 -9.95 0.87
C GLU A 308 17.78 -9.12 0.94
N GLY A 309 17.21 -8.77 -0.21
CA GLY A 309 15.79 -8.36 -0.29
C GLY A 309 15.48 -6.87 -0.25
N SER A 310 16.43 -5.99 -0.56
CA SER A 310 16.18 -4.56 -0.72
C SER A 310 16.03 -4.16 -2.19
N SER A 311 15.26 -3.10 -2.45
CA SER A 311 15.31 -2.39 -3.73
C SER A 311 16.52 -1.46 -3.75
N THR A 312 17.28 -1.49 -4.83
CA THR A 312 18.43 -0.62 -5.05
C THR A 312 18.05 0.54 -5.95
N ARG A 313 18.68 1.70 -5.73
CA ARG A 313 18.75 2.82 -6.68
C ARG A 313 20.22 3.14 -6.85
N ASN A 314 20.65 3.29 -8.09
CA ASN A 314 21.97 3.77 -8.40
C ASN A 314 21.90 4.74 -9.58
N SER A 315 22.97 5.50 -9.77
CA SER A 315 23.07 6.47 -10.84
C SER A 315 24.51 6.59 -11.32
N PHE A 316 24.69 6.84 -12.62
CA PHE A 316 26.01 6.99 -13.22
C PHE A 316 26.01 8.11 -14.26
N TYR A 317 27.02 8.98 -14.19
CA TYR A 317 27.23 10.06 -15.15
C TYR A 317 27.92 9.50 -16.41
N ILE A 318 27.37 9.84 -17.57
CA ILE A 318 27.79 9.32 -18.86
C ILE A 318 28.75 10.31 -19.51
N SER A 319 30.05 10.05 -19.36
CA SER A 319 31.14 10.80 -19.99
C SER A 319 31.53 10.28 -21.37
N GLU A 320 31.23 9.01 -21.65
CA GLU A 320 31.47 8.34 -22.94
C GLU A 320 30.28 7.40 -23.27
N PRO A 321 30.03 7.07 -24.55
CA PRO A 321 28.95 6.16 -24.93
C PRO A 321 29.20 4.74 -24.39
N GLY A 322 28.12 4.05 -24.03
CA GLY A 322 28.21 2.69 -23.52
C GLY A 322 26.88 2.16 -23.03
N LYS A 323 26.93 1.24 -22.07
CA LYS A 323 25.74 0.66 -21.44
C LYS A 323 25.93 0.36 -19.96
N ILE A 324 24.88 0.57 -19.19
CA ILE A 324 24.78 0.03 -17.84
C ILE A 324 24.25 -1.40 -17.93
N VAL A 325 24.95 -2.35 -17.32
CA VAL A 325 24.56 -3.76 -17.29
C VAL A 325 24.29 -4.19 -15.85
N ILE A 326 23.07 -4.66 -15.61
CA ILE A 326 22.70 -5.35 -14.37
C ILE A 326 22.76 -6.84 -14.64
N THR A 327 23.65 -7.55 -13.94
CA THR A 327 23.77 -9.00 -13.98
C THR A 327 23.20 -9.60 -12.70
N VAL A 328 22.27 -10.54 -12.85
CA VAL A 328 21.69 -11.31 -11.74
C VAL A 328 21.98 -12.79 -11.94
N GLU A 329 22.74 -13.36 -11.02
CA GLU A 329 23.03 -14.78 -10.98
C GLU A 329 22.11 -15.49 -9.97
N ASN A 330 21.34 -16.45 -10.47
CA ASN A 330 20.48 -17.29 -9.65
C ASN A 330 21.06 -18.69 -9.53
N GLY A 331 21.84 -18.93 -8.47
CA GLY A 331 22.37 -20.25 -8.15
C GLY A 331 21.31 -21.26 -7.69
N THR A 332 20.08 -20.83 -7.42
CA THR A 332 19.00 -21.72 -6.96
C THR A 332 18.19 -22.29 -8.12
N TYR A 333 17.53 -23.43 -7.93
CA TYR A 333 16.62 -24.01 -8.93
C TYR A 333 15.27 -23.28 -9.05
N LYS A 334 14.93 -22.40 -8.10
CA LYS A 334 13.64 -21.69 -8.10
C LYS A 334 13.69 -20.51 -9.05
N LYS A 335 12.65 -20.35 -9.86
CA LYS A 335 12.48 -19.16 -10.70
C LYS A 335 12.29 -17.92 -9.83
N LYS A 336 12.93 -16.82 -10.23
CA LYS A 336 12.83 -15.51 -9.57
C LYS A 336 12.36 -14.47 -10.58
N LYS A 337 12.05 -13.27 -10.08
CA LYS A 337 11.68 -12.12 -10.90
C LYS A 337 12.49 -10.92 -10.48
N MET A 338 12.90 -10.10 -11.44
CA MET A 338 13.42 -8.76 -11.18
C MET A 338 12.47 -7.74 -11.77
N TYR A 339 12.24 -6.65 -11.04
CA TYR A 339 11.57 -5.47 -11.57
C TYR A 339 12.57 -4.32 -11.63
N TYR A 340 12.57 -3.58 -12.73
CA TYR A 340 13.52 -2.51 -12.93
C TYR A 340 12.94 -1.36 -13.77
N ARG A 341 13.52 -0.18 -13.64
CA ARG A 341 13.24 1.01 -14.48
C ARG A 341 14.45 1.92 -14.51
N SER A 342 14.57 2.72 -15.55
CA SER A 342 15.66 3.69 -15.70
C SER A 342 15.14 5.01 -16.27
N LYS A 343 15.89 6.09 -16.02
CA LYS A 343 15.63 7.43 -16.54
C LYS A 343 16.97 8.15 -16.71
N ALA A 344 17.19 8.75 -17.88
CA ALA A 344 18.30 9.66 -18.11
C ALA A 344 17.88 11.11 -17.83
N ARG A 345 18.79 11.90 -17.25
CA ARG A 345 18.63 13.35 -17.06
C ARG A 345 19.87 14.07 -17.49
N THR A 346 19.72 15.11 -18.32
CA THR A 346 20.82 16.04 -18.61
C THR A 346 21.40 16.57 -17.31
N THR A 347 22.71 16.50 -17.19
CA THR A 347 23.46 16.87 -16.00
C THR A 347 24.50 17.88 -16.43
N VAL A 348 24.42 19.09 -15.90
CA VAL A 348 25.49 20.07 -16.04
C VAL A 348 26.48 19.80 -14.92
N PRO A 349 27.71 19.33 -15.22
CA PRO A 349 28.69 19.08 -14.18
C PRO A 349 29.03 20.37 -13.44
N MET A 350 29.10 20.32 -12.11
CA MET A 350 29.38 21.49 -11.26
C MET A 350 30.66 22.24 -11.65
N TYR A 351 31.68 21.56 -12.21
CA TYR A 351 32.91 22.21 -12.65
C TYR A 351 32.71 23.17 -13.84
N ILE A 352 31.65 22.99 -14.64
CA ILE A 352 31.27 23.93 -15.72
C ILE A 352 30.61 25.19 -15.15
N LEU A 353 29.94 25.09 -14.00
CA LEU A 353 29.29 26.23 -13.34
C LEU A 353 30.25 27.05 -12.47
N LEU A 354 31.44 26.52 -12.20
CA LEU A 354 32.49 27.12 -11.38
C LEU A 354 33.67 27.65 -12.22
N SER A 355 33.59 27.54 -13.54
CA SER A 355 34.51 28.16 -14.52
C SER A 355 33.83 29.35 -15.18
#